data_AF-A0A2H6AD79-F1
#
_entry.id   AF-A0A2H6AD79-F1
#
_cell.length_a   1.000
_cell.length_b   1.000
_cell.length_c   1.000
_cell.angle_alpha   90.00
_cell.angle_beta   90.00
_cell.angle_gamma   90.00
#
_symmetry.space_group_name_H-M   'P 1'
#
loop_
_entity.id
_entity.type
_entity.pdbx_description
1 polymer ?
#
loop_
_entity_poly.entity_id
_entity_poly.type
_entity_poly.pdbx_seq_one_letter_code
_entity_poly.pdbx_strand_id
1 'polypeptide(L)'
;MAGPADIIWGLQRLLDMEQLLRDPQADGAGVRVAVIDTGVDVATLHQRCRQRNQEPAIIEGVVITPAGQPLPHSGRHSAPHGTTVADIILHWAPRIALFSADVFGVDGVCTVEKLLAALRWAVDTCQCKLLNLSIGISEERLQPPARRQALCQTIQYCYHRDAILVAAAHNDHPLVLSYPAIITPPLLSVRKGDSDDALLFRYAPDTFTEFLARSCAYFGPFATMSATSWAAAHLTAIAARLLSLKPDLKPFEIKTLLYWISRSNTFAQKVSHCDIFGRKMPGAVIMGPPCFSAARIDICTAIANKMQRAVDIGPPCMLDGCDSPTPCKRNSLTAANPAHAPSASARNPIIRVGEHCCRSASPKRANSQRPTYAPEQGFRLLPSGGW
;
A
#
# COMPACT_ATOMS: atom_id res chain seq x y z
N MET A 1 32.91 13.46 2.80
CA MET A 1 32.88 12.41 3.83
C MET A 1 32.09 12.97 5.00
N ALA A 2 30.99 12.33 5.40
CA ALA A 2 30.22 12.74 6.56
C ALA A 2 31.07 12.57 7.84
N GLY A 3 31.00 13.52 8.77
CA GLY A 3 31.80 13.50 9.99
C GLY A 3 31.35 12.39 10.96
N PRO A 4 32.17 12.03 11.95
CA PRO A 4 31.80 11.06 12.99
C PRO A 4 30.50 11.44 13.74
N ALA A 5 30.23 12.74 13.88
CA ALA A 5 28.99 13.27 14.46
C ALA A 5 27.76 13.03 13.57
N ASP A 6 27.91 13.12 12.24
CA ASP A 6 26.82 12.85 11.27
C ASP A 6 26.46 11.36 11.25
N ILE A 7 27.45 10.48 11.44
CA ILE A 7 27.26 9.03 11.52
C ILE A 7 26.55 8.65 12.82
N ILE A 8 26.93 9.24 13.96
CA ILE A 8 26.28 8.99 15.27
C ILE A 8 24.86 9.57 15.30
N TRP A 9 24.64 10.75 14.70
CA TRP A 9 23.33 11.38 14.59
C TRP A 9 22.39 10.61 13.64
N GLY A 10 22.92 10.12 12.51
CA GLY A 10 22.20 9.21 11.61
C GLY A 10 21.82 7.90 12.29
N LEU A 11 22.75 7.26 13.01
CA LEU A 11 22.49 6.01 13.75
C LEU A 11 21.46 6.18 14.88
N GLN A 12 21.43 7.31 15.58
CA GLN A 12 20.43 7.57 16.62
C GLN A 12 19.01 7.72 16.08
N ARG A 13 18.83 8.37 14.91
CA ARG A 13 17.53 8.44 14.22
C ARG A 13 17.07 7.09 13.67
N LEU A 14 18.00 6.21 13.34
CA LEU A 14 17.74 4.83 12.88
C LEU A 14 17.37 3.89 14.04
N LEU A 15 17.72 4.24 15.28
CA LEU A 15 17.33 3.51 16.48
C LEU A 15 15.95 3.93 17.02
N ASP A 16 15.47 5.12 16.66
CA ASP A 16 14.11 5.60 16.99
C ASP A 16 13.23 5.65 15.73
N MET A 17 12.76 4.47 15.32
CA MET A 17 11.94 4.27 14.13
C MET A 17 10.62 5.08 14.14
N GLU A 18 10.19 5.62 15.29
CA GLU A 18 9.06 6.54 15.39
C GLU A 18 9.42 7.93 14.85
N GLN A 19 10.65 8.41 15.10
CA GLN A 19 11.14 9.69 14.58
C GLN A 19 11.25 9.68 13.06
N LEU A 20 11.50 8.53 12.44
CA LEU A 20 11.51 8.38 10.98
C LEU A 20 10.18 8.84 10.37
N LEU A 21 9.05 8.46 10.98
CA LEU A 21 7.74 8.88 10.52
C LEU A 21 7.45 10.34 10.83
N ARG A 22 8.16 10.98 11.76
CA ARG A 22 8.00 12.40 12.09
C ARG A 22 9.04 13.29 11.43
N ASP A 23 9.94 12.73 10.62
CA ASP A 23 10.93 13.51 9.89
C ASP A 23 10.21 14.50 8.95
N PRO A 24 10.57 15.80 8.96
CA PRO A 24 10.00 16.77 8.04
C PRO A 24 10.18 16.42 6.55
N GLN A 25 11.21 15.67 6.19
CA GLN A 25 11.45 15.20 4.82
C GLN A 25 10.52 14.06 4.41
N ALA A 26 9.91 13.37 5.38
CA ALA A 26 8.99 12.25 5.12
C ALA A 26 7.59 12.77 4.78
N ASP A 27 7.42 13.66 3.81
CA ASP A 27 6.17 14.39 3.55
C ASP A 27 5.35 13.88 2.35
N GLY A 28 5.76 12.77 1.75
CA GLY A 28 5.11 12.18 0.58
C GLY A 28 5.61 12.71 -0.77
N ALA A 29 6.57 13.64 -0.80
CA ALA A 29 7.13 14.14 -2.05
C ALA A 29 7.62 13.02 -2.97
N GLY A 30 7.31 13.15 -4.26
CA GLY A 30 7.69 12.16 -5.29
C GLY A 30 6.87 10.88 -5.29
N VAL A 31 5.91 10.71 -4.37
CA VAL A 31 5.08 9.51 -4.30
C VAL A 31 3.74 9.73 -5.02
N ARG A 32 3.42 8.84 -5.95
CA ARG A 32 2.12 8.79 -6.64
C ARG A 32 1.19 7.82 -5.92
N VAL A 33 0.05 8.31 -5.44
CA VAL A 33 -0.92 7.55 -4.64
C VAL A 33 -2.26 7.53 -5.35
N ALA A 34 -2.81 6.33 -5.60
CA ALA A 34 -4.17 6.19 -6.08
C ALA A 34 -5.17 6.00 -4.93
N VAL A 35 -6.27 6.74 -4.95
CA VAL A 35 -7.44 6.53 -4.10
C VAL A 35 -8.55 5.94 -4.96
N ILE A 36 -8.82 4.64 -4.79
CA ILE A 36 -9.85 3.91 -5.53
C ILE A 36 -11.10 3.86 -4.65
N ASP A 37 -12.05 4.76 -4.94
CA ASP A 37 -13.19 5.07 -4.06
C ASP A 37 -14.32 5.74 -4.86
N THR A 38 -15.10 6.62 -4.24
CA THR A 38 -16.25 7.39 -4.76
C THR A 38 -15.84 8.70 -5.44
N GLY A 39 -14.61 8.78 -5.94
CA GLY A 39 -14.02 10.02 -6.44
C GLY A 39 -13.65 11.01 -5.34
N VAL A 40 -13.12 12.17 -5.74
CA VAL A 40 -12.74 13.25 -4.81
C VAL A 40 -13.27 14.60 -5.25
N ASP A 41 -13.65 15.44 -4.28
CA ASP A 41 -13.91 16.86 -4.51
C ASP A 41 -12.61 17.66 -4.36
N VAL A 42 -12.03 18.08 -5.49
CA VAL A 42 -10.72 18.72 -5.57
C VAL A 42 -10.72 20.08 -4.87
N ALA A 43 -11.79 20.85 -5.05
CA ALA A 43 -11.92 22.18 -4.44
C ALA A 43 -11.90 22.11 -2.91
N THR A 44 -12.65 21.15 -2.34
CA THR A 44 -12.68 20.88 -0.90
C THR A 44 -11.30 20.46 -0.40
N LEU A 45 -10.61 19.56 -1.11
CA LEU A 45 -9.26 19.13 -0.72
C LEU A 45 -8.24 20.27 -0.76
N HIS A 46 -8.28 21.12 -1.79
CA HIS A 46 -7.42 22.31 -1.88
C HIS A 46 -7.70 23.30 -0.75
N GLN A 47 -8.97 23.54 -0.42
CA GLN A 47 -9.34 24.37 0.73
C GLN A 47 -8.81 23.79 2.05
N ARG A 48 -8.93 22.47 2.24
CA ARG A 48 -8.41 21.75 3.42
C ARG A 48 -6.89 21.87 3.54
N CYS A 49 -6.16 21.77 2.44
CA CYS A 49 -4.69 21.96 2.43
C CYS A 49 -4.34 23.40 2.88
N ARG A 50 -5.01 24.41 2.31
CA ARG A 50 -4.79 25.82 2.69
C ARG A 50 -5.11 26.09 4.16
N GLN A 51 -6.18 25.51 4.71
CA GLN A 51 -6.51 25.62 6.14
C GLN A 51 -5.44 25.04 7.06
N ARG A 52 -4.61 24.12 6.55
CA ARG A 52 -3.46 23.55 7.26
C ARG A 52 -2.14 24.25 6.94
N ASN A 53 -2.16 25.39 6.23
CA ASN A 53 -0.97 26.06 5.69
C ASN A 53 -0.10 25.12 4.83
N GLN A 54 -0.74 24.21 4.09
CA GLN A 54 -0.09 23.31 3.14
C GLN A 54 -0.37 23.79 1.71
N GLU A 55 0.62 23.62 0.84
CA GLU A 55 0.43 23.82 -0.60
C GLU A 55 -0.62 22.85 -1.14
N PRO A 56 -1.51 23.28 -2.06
CA PRO A 56 -2.46 22.38 -2.69
C PRO A 56 -1.75 21.23 -3.43
N ALA A 57 -2.12 19.99 -3.11
CA ALA A 57 -1.56 18.83 -3.79
C ALA A 57 -1.99 18.73 -5.26
N ILE A 58 -1.16 18.05 -6.05
CA ILE A 58 -1.52 17.64 -7.42
C ILE A 58 -2.58 16.56 -7.32
N ILE A 59 -3.76 16.82 -7.89
CA ILE A 59 -4.89 15.88 -7.88
C ILE A 59 -5.39 15.71 -9.30
N GLU A 60 -5.28 14.48 -9.80
CA GLU A 60 -5.85 14.03 -11.07
C GLU A 60 -6.88 12.93 -10.79
N GLY A 61 -7.75 12.64 -11.75
CA GLY A 61 -8.66 11.52 -11.57
C GLY A 61 -9.46 11.14 -12.81
N VAL A 62 -10.16 10.02 -12.69
CA VAL A 62 -11.08 9.50 -13.69
C VAL A 62 -12.31 8.87 -13.04
N VAL A 63 -13.40 8.78 -13.80
CA VAL A 63 -14.53 7.90 -13.47
C VAL A 63 -14.36 6.59 -14.23
N ILE A 64 -14.31 5.49 -13.49
CA ILE A 64 -14.01 4.17 -14.04
C ILE A 64 -15.27 3.55 -14.65
N THR A 65 -15.11 3.04 -15.87
CA THR A 65 -16.15 2.29 -16.58
C THR A 65 -15.77 0.80 -16.64
N PRO A 66 -16.74 -0.15 -16.67
CA PRO A 66 -16.45 -1.58 -16.60
C PRO A 66 -15.63 -2.15 -17.78
N ALA A 67 -15.74 -1.55 -18.97
CA ALA A 67 -15.15 -2.07 -20.20
C ALA A 67 -14.73 -0.97 -21.20
N GLY A 68 -14.75 0.29 -20.80
CA GLY A 68 -14.44 1.43 -21.64
C GLY A 68 -13.20 2.17 -21.20
N GLN A 69 -12.82 3.20 -21.96
CA GLN A 69 -11.86 4.19 -21.45
C GLN A 69 -12.47 4.88 -20.22
N PRO A 70 -11.66 5.16 -19.17
CA PRO A 70 -12.11 5.96 -18.05
C PRO A 70 -12.59 7.32 -18.54
N LEU A 71 -13.69 7.82 -17.96
CA LEU A 71 -14.20 9.14 -18.27
C LEU A 71 -13.42 10.20 -17.49
N PRO A 72 -13.29 11.43 -18.02
CA PRO A 72 -12.63 12.52 -17.30
C PRO A 72 -13.30 12.78 -15.95
N HIS A 73 -12.50 12.98 -14.90
CA HIS A 73 -13.00 13.44 -13.62
C HIS A 73 -13.31 14.93 -13.68
N SER A 74 -14.51 15.31 -13.25
CA SER A 74 -14.93 16.73 -13.22
C SER A 74 -14.36 17.51 -12.03
N GLY A 75 -13.54 16.86 -11.20
CA GLY A 75 -13.06 17.41 -9.93
C GLY A 75 -14.09 17.33 -8.79
N ARG A 76 -15.22 16.63 -9.00
CA ARG A 76 -16.28 16.40 -8.02
C ARG A 76 -16.42 14.91 -7.74
N HIS A 77 -16.60 14.55 -6.48
CA HIS A 77 -16.90 13.17 -6.10
C HIS A 77 -18.31 12.73 -6.55
N SER A 78 -18.54 11.43 -6.67
CA SER A 78 -19.90 10.86 -6.72
C SER A 78 -20.52 10.72 -5.33
N ALA A 79 -19.69 10.50 -4.30
CA ALA A 79 -20.09 10.51 -2.90
C ALA A 79 -18.93 10.99 -2.00
N PRO A 80 -19.20 11.51 -0.78
CA PRO A 80 -18.17 12.20 0.00
C PRO A 80 -17.05 11.31 0.55
N HIS A 81 -17.22 9.99 0.59
CA HIS A 81 -16.33 9.06 1.26
C HIS A 81 -14.87 9.16 0.75
N GLY A 82 -14.67 9.17 -0.57
CA GLY A 82 -13.34 9.22 -1.18
C GLY A 82 -12.61 10.54 -0.92
N THR A 83 -13.37 11.63 -0.76
CA THR A 83 -12.80 12.94 -0.37
C THR A 83 -12.31 12.90 1.09
N THR A 84 -13.06 12.26 1.99
CA THR A 84 -12.62 12.04 3.38
C THR A 84 -11.36 11.16 3.45
N VAL A 85 -11.31 10.07 2.68
CA VAL A 85 -10.12 9.21 2.58
C VAL A 85 -8.91 10.01 2.08
N ALA A 86 -9.06 10.73 0.96
CA ALA A 86 -7.99 11.51 0.36
C ALA A 86 -7.43 12.59 1.31
N ASP A 87 -8.29 13.24 2.08
CA ASP A 87 -7.86 14.24 3.04
C ASP A 87 -7.04 13.67 4.19
N ILE A 88 -7.37 12.48 4.70
CA ILE A 88 -6.56 11.80 5.73
C ILE A 88 -5.14 11.57 5.19
N ILE A 89 -5.05 11.10 3.95
CA ILE A 89 -3.75 10.85 3.31
C ILE A 89 -2.98 12.16 3.13
N LEU A 90 -3.62 13.19 2.58
CA LEU A 90 -3.02 14.50 2.35
C LEU A 90 -2.67 15.24 3.65
N HIS A 91 -3.34 14.94 4.77
CA HIS A 91 -2.99 15.52 6.06
C HIS A 91 -1.57 15.13 6.49
N TRP A 92 -1.21 13.86 6.30
CA TRP A 92 0.05 13.29 6.79
C TRP A 92 1.10 13.08 5.70
N ALA A 93 0.73 13.08 4.43
CA ALA A 93 1.63 13.05 3.29
C ALA A 93 1.23 14.17 2.31
N PRO A 94 1.41 15.46 2.69
CA PRO A 94 0.86 16.59 1.94
C PRO A 94 1.44 16.79 0.54
N ARG A 95 2.61 16.21 0.24
CA ARG A 95 3.31 16.41 -1.05
C ARG A 95 3.19 15.23 -2.03
N ILE A 96 2.27 14.29 -1.78
CA ILE A 96 1.96 13.25 -2.77
C ILE A 96 1.31 13.85 -4.03
N ALA A 97 1.46 13.15 -5.14
CA ALA A 97 0.58 13.30 -6.30
C ALA A 97 -0.59 12.29 -6.14
N LEU A 98 -1.81 12.79 -6.02
CA LEU A 98 -3.00 11.98 -5.77
C LEU A 98 -3.77 11.71 -7.06
N PHE A 99 -4.09 10.44 -7.31
CA PHE A 99 -4.85 9.97 -8.46
C PHE A 99 -6.17 9.36 -7.96
N SER A 100 -7.29 10.01 -8.24
CA SER A 100 -8.61 9.54 -7.85
C SER A 100 -9.21 8.64 -8.93
N ALA A 101 -9.54 7.40 -8.58
CA ALA A 101 -10.33 6.52 -9.42
C ALA A 101 -11.72 6.39 -8.80
N ASP A 102 -12.71 7.06 -9.40
CA ASP A 102 -14.10 6.90 -9.01
C ASP A 102 -14.67 5.60 -9.59
N VAL A 103 -14.81 4.57 -8.75
CA VAL A 103 -15.37 3.26 -9.13
C VAL A 103 -16.86 3.15 -8.88
N PHE A 104 -17.49 4.17 -8.30
CA PHE A 104 -18.93 4.20 -8.05
C PHE A 104 -19.66 4.95 -9.13
N GLY A 105 -19.13 6.08 -9.58
CA GLY A 105 -19.75 6.94 -10.59
C GLY A 105 -21.14 7.42 -10.17
N VAL A 106 -21.89 7.96 -11.14
CA VAL A 106 -23.25 8.47 -10.91
C VAL A 106 -24.26 7.39 -10.56
N ASP A 107 -24.00 6.13 -10.92
CA ASP A 107 -24.84 4.98 -10.59
C ASP A 107 -24.67 4.53 -9.14
N GLY A 108 -23.61 4.97 -8.45
CA GLY A 108 -23.36 4.65 -7.05
C GLY A 108 -23.05 3.17 -6.82
N VAL A 109 -22.66 2.43 -7.87
CA VAL A 109 -22.43 0.99 -7.81
C VAL A 109 -20.99 0.68 -8.24
N CYS A 110 -20.21 0.16 -7.30
CA CYS A 110 -18.93 -0.46 -7.63
C CYS A 110 -19.13 -1.94 -7.99
N THR A 111 -18.78 -2.31 -9.21
CA THR A 111 -18.70 -3.72 -9.64
C THR A 111 -17.26 -4.24 -9.54
N VAL A 112 -17.08 -5.56 -9.60
CA VAL A 112 -15.73 -6.16 -9.61
C VAL A 112 -14.95 -5.67 -10.82
N GLU A 113 -15.59 -5.60 -11.98
CA GLU A 113 -14.98 -5.18 -13.25
C GLU A 113 -14.47 -3.73 -13.17
N LYS A 114 -15.24 -2.81 -12.56
CA LYS A 114 -14.78 -1.44 -12.27
C LYS A 114 -13.55 -1.46 -11.35
N LEU A 115 -13.55 -2.29 -10.30
CA LEU A 115 -12.39 -2.40 -9.40
C LEU A 115 -11.14 -2.93 -10.14
N LEU A 116 -11.27 -3.95 -10.99
CA LEU A 116 -10.14 -4.47 -11.77
C LEU A 116 -9.58 -3.42 -12.74
N ALA A 117 -10.48 -2.68 -13.41
CA ALA A 117 -10.10 -1.60 -14.31
C ALA A 117 -9.39 -0.46 -13.57
N ALA A 118 -9.85 -0.11 -12.37
CA ALA A 118 -9.23 0.93 -11.53
C ALA A 118 -7.81 0.55 -11.08
N LEU A 119 -7.62 -0.71 -10.65
CA LEU A 119 -6.29 -1.22 -10.28
C LEU A 119 -5.32 -1.16 -11.46
N ARG A 120 -5.75 -1.59 -12.65
CA ARG A 120 -4.95 -1.50 -13.88
C ARG A 120 -4.66 -0.06 -14.29
N TRP A 121 -5.65 0.82 -14.25
CA TRP A 121 -5.46 2.24 -14.56
C TRP A 121 -4.44 2.89 -13.61
N ALA A 122 -4.54 2.63 -12.32
CA ALA A 122 -3.63 3.17 -11.32
C ALA A 122 -2.19 2.72 -11.56
N VAL A 123 -1.96 1.44 -11.90
CA VAL A 123 -0.61 0.89 -12.10
C VAL A 123 -0.07 1.17 -13.50
N ASP A 124 -0.84 0.91 -14.54
CA ASP A 124 -0.36 0.93 -15.93
C ASP A 124 -0.35 2.35 -16.52
N THR A 125 -1.35 3.17 -16.19
CA THR A 125 -1.49 4.54 -16.72
C THR A 125 -0.89 5.57 -15.77
N CYS A 126 -1.27 5.48 -14.49
CA CYS A 126 -0.83 6.45 -13.49
C CYS A 126 0.45 6.03 -12.78
N GLN A 127 1.01 4.85 -13.03
CA GLN A 127 2.24 4.37 -12.40
C GLN A 127 2.28 4.65 -10.87
N CYS A 128 1.14 4.48 -10.21
CA CYS A 128 1.00 4.77 -8.80
C CYS A 128 1.77 3.73 -8.00
N LYS A 129 2.58 4.21 -7.06
CA LYS A 129 3.37 3.36 -6.17
C LYS A 129 2.52 2.79 -5.04
N LEU A 130 1.50 3.53 -4.62
CA LEU A 130 0.65 3.19 -3.48
C LEU A 130 -0.83 3.30 -3.89
N LEU A 131 -1.63 2.28 -3.58
CA LEU A 131 -3.04 2.18 -3.94
C LEU A 131 -3.86 1.99 -2.66
N ASN A 132 -4.67 2.97 -2.29
CA ASN A 132 -5.60 2.88 -1.17
C ASN A 132 -6.95 2.33 -1.65
N LEU A 133 -7.36 1.20 -1.06
CA LEU A 133 -8.60 0.49 -1.31
C LEU A 133 -9.49 0.55 -0.05
N SER A 134 -10.19 1.66 0.12
CA SER A 134 -11.19 1.83 1.18
C SER A 134 -12.56 1.30 0.73
N ILE A 135 -12.54 0.10 0.13
CA ILE A 135 -13.71 -0.57 -0.42
C ILE A 135 -13.68 -2.06 -0.07
N GLY A 136 -14.84 -2.58 0.31
CA GLY A 136 -15.06 -4.00 0.57
C GLY A 136 -16.15 -4.57 -0.33
N ILE A 137 -15.87 -5.71 -0.95
CA ILE A 137 -16.84 -6.52 -1.67
C ILE A 137 -17.06 -7.81 -0.88
N SER A 138 -18.31 -8.16 -0.59
CA SER A 138 -18.63 -9.40 0.13
C SER A 138 -18.44 -10.63 -0.77
N GLU A 139 -18.35 -11.81 -0.16
CA GLU A 139 -18.22 -13.09 -0.85
C GLU A 139 -19.33 -13.32 -1.89
N GLU A 140 -20.57 -12.96 -1.54
CA GLU A 140 -21.75 -13.16 -2.38
C GLU A 140 -21.65 -12.32 -3.65
N ARG A 141 -21.13 -11.09 -3.54
CA ARG A 141 -20.93 -10.17 -4.67
C ARG A 141 -19.76 -10.58 -5.58
N LEU A 142 -18.93 -11.52 -5.15
CA LEU A 142 -17.84 -12.10 -5.95
C LEU A 142 -18.26 -13.34 -6.74
N GLN A 143 -19.53 -13.72 -6.73
CA GLN A 143 -20.02 -14.79 -7.58
C GLN A 143 -20.17 -14.30 -9.04
N PRO A 144 -19.81 -15.11 -10.05
CA PRO A 144 -19.26 -16.48 -9.96
C PRO A 144 -17.76 -16.51 -9.59
N PRO A 145 -17.18 -17.68 -9.22
CA PRO A 145 -15.79 -17.82 -8.74
C PRO A 145 -14.71 -17.18 -9.62
N ALA A 146 -14.97 -17.04 -10.93
CA ALA A 146 -14.09 -16.35 -11.86
C ALA A 146 -13.81 -14.89 -11.47
N ARG A 147 -14.76 -14.17 -10.86
CA ARG A 147 -14.57 -12.78 -10.40
C ARG A 147 -13.56 -12.68 -9.27
N ARG A 148 -13.69 -13.56 -8.28
CA ARG A 148 -12.69 -13.73 -7.21
C ARG A 148 -11.31 -14.02 -7.79
N GLN A 149 -11.22 -14.99 -8.71
CA GLN A 149 -9.95 -15.35 -9.31
C GLN A 149 -9.32 -14.15 -10.05
N ALA A 150 -10.12 -13.41 -10.83
CA ALA A 150 -9.67 -12.22 -11.55
C ALA A 150 -9.18 -11.12 -10.59
N LEU A 151 -9.86 -10.93 -9.45
CA LEU A 151 -9.42 -9.99 -8.42
C LEU A 151 -8.08 -10.41 -7.80
N CYS A 152 -7.93 -11.67 -7.39
CA CYS A 152 -6.67 -12.20 -6.87
C CYS A 152 -5.52 -12.03 -7.88
N GLN A 153 -5.75 -12.39 -9.15
CA GLN A 153 -4.77 -12.24 -10.22
C GLN A 153 -4.39 -10.78 -10.46
N THR A 154 -5.35 -9.86 -10.38
CA THR A 154 -5.09 -8.42 -10.56
C THR A 154 -4.31 -7.83 -9.38
N ILE A 155 -4.57 -8.28 -8.15
CA ILE A 155 -3.78 -7.89 -6.97
C ILE A 155 -2.34 -8.40 -7.09
N GLN A 156 -2.15 -9.66 -7.49
CA GLN A 156 -0.82 -10.21 -7.77
C GLN A 156 -0.11 -9.46 -8.90
N TYR A 157 -0.83 -9.10 -9.97
CA TYR A 157 -0.33 -8.28 -11.07
C TYR A 157 0.22 -6.93 -10.58
N CYS A 158 -0.50 -6.26 -9.67
CA CYS A 158 -0.05 -5.00 -9.07
C CYS A 158 1.17 -5.21 -8.18
N TYR A 159 1.16 -6.24 -7.34
CA TYR A 159 2.28 -6.60 -6.46
C TYR A 159 3.58 -6.83 -7.26
N HIS A 160 3.51 -7.57 -8.37
CA HIS A 160 4.66 -7.84 -9.25
C HIS A 160 5.15 -6.61 -10.04
N ARG A 161 4.42 -5.50 -10.00
CA ARG A 161 4.82 -4.19 -10.54
C ARG A 161 5.25 -3.22 -9.45
N ASP A 162 5.58 -3.76 -8.28
CA ASP A 162 6.02 -3.02 -7.10
C ASP A 162 5.00 -2.01 -6.57
N ALA A 163 3.72 -2.15 -6.94
CA ALA A 163 2.63 -1.35 -6.40
C ALA A 163 2.23 -1.91 -5.02
N ILE A 164 2.05 -1.00 -4.07
CA ILE A 164 1.72 -1.32 -2.69
C ILE A 164 0.23 -1.06 -2.47
N LEU A 165 -0.51 -2.11 -2.17
CA LEU A 165 -1.95 -2.02 -1.95
C LEU A 165 -2.23 -1.95 -0.45
N VAL A 166 -3.08 -1.02 -0.03
CA VAL A 166 -3.58 -0.91 1.33
C VAL A 166 -5.09 -1.10 1.30
N ALA A 167 -5.60 -2.15 1.92
CA ALA A 167 -7.00 -2.53 1.84
C ALA A 167 -7.67 -2.53 3.21
N ALA A 168 -8.80 -1.83 3.31
CA ALA A 168 -9.63 -1.80 4.50
C ALA A 168 -10.38 -3.14 4.68
N ALA A 169 -10.32 -3.71 5.88
CA ALA A 169 -11.19 -4.81 6.29
C ALA A 169 -12.66 -4.35 6.35
N HIS A 170 -13.60 -5.26 6.58
CA HIS A 170 -14.99 -4.89 6.80
C HIS A 170 -15.14 -4.12 8.13
N ASN A 171 -16.09 -3.20 8.21
CA ASN A 171 -16.35 -2.44 9.44
C ASN A 171 -16.79 -3.34 10.62
N ASP A 172 -17.45 -4.45 10.31
CA ASP A 172 -17.88 -5.49 11.25
C ASP A 172 -16.88 -6.65 11.38
N HIS A 173 -15.62 -6.47 10.97
CA HIS A 173 -14.59 -7.49 11.20
C HIS A 173 -14.45 -7.83 12.69
N PRO A 174 -14.34 -9.12 13.09
CA PRO A 174 -14.14 -10.30 12.25
C PRO A 174 -15.43 -11.03 11.82
N LEU A 175 -16.62 -10.47 12.09
CA LEU A 175 -17.90 -11.11 11.79
C LEU A 175 -18.17 -11.19 10.29
N VAL A 176 -17.77 -10.16 9.54
CA VAL A 176 -17.91 -10.09 8.09
C VAL A 176 -16.55 -9.97 7.44
N LEU A 177 -16.31 -10.81 6.43
CA LEU A 177 -15.11 -10.76 5.61
C LEU A 177 -15.38 -9.97 4.33
N SER A 178 -14.36 -9.23 3.88
CA SER A 178 -14.46 -8.43 2.67
C SER A 178 -13.19 -8.50 1.84
N TYR A 179 -13.39 -8.49 0.53
CA TYR A 179 -12.32 -8.44 -0.46
C TYR A 179 -12.13 -7.00 -0.90
N PRO A 180 -10.88 -6.54 -1.11
CA PRO A 180 -9.69 -7.36 -1.23
C PRO A 180 -8.92 -7.61 0.08
N ALA A 181 -9.31 -7.06 1.23
CA ALA A 181 -8.51 -7.09 2.45
C ALA A 181 -8.05 -8.48 2.89
N ILE A 182 -8.82 -9.53 2.66
CA ILE A 182 -8.41 -10.89 3.03
C ILE A 182 -7.42 -11.55 2.04
N ILE A 183 -7.12 -10.91 0.90
CA ILE A 183 -6.14 -11.39 -0.10
C ILE A 183 -4.73 -11.00 0.37
N THR A 184 -4.35 -11.47 1.55
CA THR A 184 -3.01 -11.36 2.15
C THR A 184 -2.15 -12.56 1.73
N PRO A 185 -0.82 -12.45 1.50
CA PRO A 185 0.10 -11.34 1.81
C PRO A 185 0.41 -10.28 0.72
N PRO A 186 -0.10 -10.28 -0.52
CA PRO A 186 0.32 -9.31 -1.55
C PRO A 186 -0.12 -7.85 -1.28
N LEU A 187 -0.91 -7.59 -0.25
CA LEU A 187 -1.35 -6.25 0.17
C LEU A 187 -1.19 -6.05 1.68
N LEU A 188 -1.37 -4.82 2.13
CA LEU A 188 -1.45 -4.42 3.54
C LEU A 188 -2.92 -4.39 3.96
N SER A 189 -3.34 -5.35 4.77
CA SER A 189 -4.73 -5.48 5.24
C SER A 189 -4.91 -4.75 6.58
N VAL A 190 -5.89 -3.84 6.65
CA VAL A 190 -6.00 -2.87 7.76
C VAL A 190 -7.38 -2.89 8.41
N ARG A 191 -7.41 -3.01 9.74
CA ARG A 191 -8.60 -2.92 10.58
C ARG A 191 -8.51 -1.73 11.57
N LYS A 192 -9.63 -1.45 12.24
CA LYS A 192 -9.77 -0.30 13.16
C LYS A 192 -8.84 -0.46 14.36
N GLY A 193 -7.97 0.52 14.57
CA GLY A 193 -7.17 0.66 15.78
C GLY A 193 -7.66 1.81 16.65
N ASP A 194 -7.41 1.64 17.95
CA ASP A 194 -7.75 2.59 19.02
C ASP A 194 -6.50 3.41 19.37
N SER A 195 -6.12 4.32 18.48
CA SER A 195 -4.99 5.23 18.69
C SER A 195 -5.39 6.67 18.41
N ASP A 196 -5.06 7.54 19.37
CA ASP A 196 -5.19 8.99 19.19
C ASP A 196 -4.06 9.56 18.34
N ASP A 197 -2.93 8.87 18.23
CA ASP A 197 -1.86 9.26 17.31
C ASP A 197 -2.11 8.65 15.92
N ALA A 198 -2.10 9.51 14.91
CA ALA A 198 -2.36 9.15 13.52
C ALA A 198 -1.19 8.43 12.84
N LEU A 199 0.04 8.60 13.33
CA LEU A 199 1.22 7.89 12.83
C LEU A 199 1.49 6.60 13.59
N LEU A 200 0.73 6.34 14.67
CA LEU A 200 0.81 5.09 15.41
C LEU A 200 -0.09 4.03 14.77
N PHE A 201 0.50 2.86 14.58
CA PHE A 201 -0.17 1.67 14.09
C PHE A 201 0.45 0.43 14.74
N ARG A 202 -0.25 -0.71 14.65
CA ARG A 202 0.21 -2.00 15.15
C ARG A 202 0.16 -3.05 14.06
N TYR A 203 1.22 -3.85 13.95
CA TYR A 203 1.16 -5.15 13.30
C TYR A 203 0.63 -6.16 14.32
N ALA A 204 -0.62 -6.57 14.13
CA ALA A 204 -1.35 -7.44 15.04
C ALA A 204 -2.19 -8.41 14.20
N PRO A 205 -1.54 -9.40 13.58
CA PRO A 205 -2.21 -10.27 12.63
C PRO A 205 -3.28 -11.12 13.32
N ASP A 206 -4.40 -11.27 12.63
CA ASP A 206 -5.38 -12.32 12.91
C ASP A 206 -5.50 -13.23 11.68
N THR A 207 -6.58 -14.01 11.58
CA THR A 207 -6.78 -14.96 10.48
C THR A 207 -6.80 -14.29 9.10
N PHE A 208 -7.22 -13.02 9.00
CA PHE A 208 -7.48 -12.38 7.70
C PHE A 208 -6.86 -10.99 7.54
N THR A 209 -6.40 -10.35 8.61
CA THR A 209 -5.87 -8.98 8.60
C THR A 209 -4.53 -8.89 9.32
N GLU A 210 -3.71 -7.89 8.99
CA GLU A 210 -2.34 -7.75 9.49
C GLU A 210 -2.16 -6.53 10.39
N PHE A 211 -2.79 -5.41 10.05
CA PHE A 211 -2.53 -4.11 10.67
C PHE A 211 -3.74 -3.50 11.37
N LEU A 212 -3.47 -2.76 12.45
CA LEU A 212 -4.39 -1.85 13.13
C LEU A 212 -3.86 -0.44 12.98
N ALA A 213 -4.67 0.51 12.53
CA ALA A 213 -4.29 1.91 12.42
C ALA A 213 -5.41 2.82 12.93
N ARG A 214 -5.09 4.09 13.22
CA ARG A 214 -6.06 5.10 13.66
C ARG A 214 -7.29 5.05 12.76
N SER A 215 -8.48 4.97 13.35
CA SER A 215 -9.71 4.70 12.62
C SER A 215 -10.65 5.90 12.54
N CYS A 216 -10.16 7.13 12.72
CA CYS A 216 -10.95 8.36 12.72
C CYS A 216 -10.54 9.31 11.59
N ALA A 217 -11.51 10.02 11.01
CA ALA A 217 -11.26 11.07 10.02
C ALA A 217 -11.19 12.46 10.66
N TYR A 218 -10.90 13.47 9.83
CA TYR A 218 -10.78 14.87 10.25
C TYR A 218 -11.92 15.76 9.75
N PHE A 219 -12.65 15.32 8.74
CA PHE A 219 -13.73 16.09 8.14
C PHE A 219 -14.70 15.21 7.35
N GLY A 220 -15.85 15.79 7.03
CA GLY A 220 -16.89 15.13 6.26
C GLY A 220 -17.99 14.53 7.14
N PRO A 221 -19.07 14.05 6.52
CA PRO A 221 -20.29 13.66 7.22
C PRO A 221 -20.12 12.49 8.19
N PHE A 222 -19.03 11.73 8.06
CA PHE A 222 -18.77 10.52 8.85
C PHE A 222 -17.51 10.62 9.72
N ALA A 223 -16.98 11.83 9.92
CA ALA A 223 -15.72 12.02 10.64
C ALA A 223 -15.76 11.60 12.12
N THR A 224 -16.96 11.62 12.71
CA THR A 224 -17.20 11.22 14.09
C THR A 224 -17.28 9.71 14.28
N MET A 225 -17.36 8.94 13.20
CA MET A 225 -17.51 7.48 13.23
C MET A 225 -16.18 6.79 12.95
N SER A 226 -15.86 5.79 13.76
CA SER A 226 -14.70 4.93 13.53
C SER A 226 -14.95 3.96 12.37
N ALA A 227 -14.07 3.93 11.38
CA ALA A 227 -14.18 3.07 10.19
C ALA A 227 -12.84 2.47 9.76
N THR A 228 -12.87 1.28 9.15
CA THR A 228 -11.68 0.64 8.57
C THR A 228 -11.15 1.40 7.35
N SER A 229 -12.03 2.08 6.60
CA SER A 229 -11.66 2.99 5.52
C SER A 229 -10.71 4.09 5.97
N TRP A 230 -10.93 4.65 7.16
CA TRP A 230 -10.06 5.68 7.75
C TRP A 230 -8.72 5.06 8.18
N ALA A 231 -8.74 3.86 8.75
CA ALA A 231 -7.53 3.13 9.13
C ALA A 231 -6.64 2.81 7.93
N ALA A 232 -7.21 2.35 6.82
CA ALA A 232 -6.47 2.15 5.57
C ALA A 232 -5.87 3.45 5.05
N ALA A 233 -6.59 4.57 5.14
CA ALA A 233 -6.09 5.89 4.73
C ALA A 233 -4.90 6.35 5.59
N HIS A 234 -4.95 6.16 6.92
CA HIS A 234 -3.83 6.46 7.81
C HIS A 234 -2.61 5.61 7.50
N LEU A 235 -2.77 4.29 7.32
CA LEU A 235 -1.65 3.42 6.97
C LEU A 235 -1.08 3.72 5.57
N THR A 236 -1.93 4.11 4.63
CA THR A 236 -1.52 4.64 3.32
C THR A 236 -0.64 5.88 3.50
N ALA A 237 -1.06 6.84 4.32
CA ALA A 237 -0.26 8.03 4.56
C ALA A 237 1.12 7.68 5.16
N ILE A 238 1.16 6.79 6.15
CA ILE A 238 2.41 6.28 6.75
C ILE A 238 3.31 5.64 5.68
N ALA A 239 2.77 4.80 4.81
CA ALA A 239 3.53 4.18 3.73
C ALA A 239 4.06 5.22 2.72
N ALA A 240 3.27 6.25 2.39
CA ALA A 240 3.70 7.34 1.52
C ALA A 240 4.86 8.15 2.14
N ARG A 241 4.83 8.39 3.46
CA ARG A 241 5.93 9.05 4.18
C ARG A 241 7.23 8.24 4.06
N LEU A 242 7.18 6.92 4.26
CA LEU A 242 8.34 6.03 4.08
C LEU A 242 8.85 6.05 2.63
N LEU A 243 7.95 6.01 1.65
CA LEU A 243 8.30 6.04 0.24
C LEU A 243 8.91 7.38 -0.20
N SER A 244 8.55 8.51 0.43
CA SER A 244 9.20 9.80 0.12
C SER A 244 10.66 9.85 0.55
N LEU A 245 11.02 9.11 1.62
CA LEU A 245 12.43 8.96 2.03
C LEU A 245 13.17 7.95 1.16
N LYS A 246 12.49 6.88 0.74
CA LYS A 246 13.07 5.86 -0.14
C LYS A 246 12.07 5.36 -1.19
N PRO A 247 12.04 5.97 -2.39
CA PRO A 247 11.03 5.68 -3.42
C PRO A 247 11.07 4.25 -3.99
N ASP A 248 12.24 3.62 -3.98
CA ASP A 248 12.45 2.31 -4.61
C ASP A 248 11.99 1.11 -3.77
N LEU A 249 11.52 1.35 -2.53
CA LEU A 249 11.12 0.27 -1.63
C LEU A 249 10.07 -0.63 -2.28
N LYS A 250 10.28 -1.93 -2.16
CA LYS A 250 9.37 -2.95 -2.68
C LYS A 250 8.23 -3.23 -1.69
N PRO A 251 7.10 -3.81 -2.14
CA PRO A 251 5.97 -4.08 -1.24
C PRO A 251 6.34 -4.89 0.02
N PHE A 252 7.19 -5.91 -0.12
CA PHE A 252 7.65 -6.71 1.03
C PHE A 252 8.61 -5.93 1.95
N GLU A 253 9.40 -5.00 1.42
CA GLU A 253 10.28 -4.15 2.22
C GLU A 253 9.46 -3.16 3.06
N ILE A 254 8.45 -2.51 2.46
CA ILE A 254 7.53 -1.64 3.21
C ILE A 254 6.79 -2.44 4.30
N LYS A 255 6.27 -3.63 3.99
CA LYS A 255 5.62 -4.48 5.00
C LYS A 255 6.57 -4.82 6.15
N THR A 256 7.84 -5.12 5.83
CA THR A 256 8.88 -5.41 6.82
C THR A 256 9.19 -4.19 7.71
N LEU A 257 9.29 -3.00 7.11
CA LEU A 257 9.52 -1.76 7.86
C LEU A 257 8.36 -1.44 8.79
N LEU A 258 7.13 -1.55 8.29
CA LEU A 258 5.93 -1.35 9.09
C LEU A 258 5.91 -2.30 10.31
N TYR A 259 6.28 -3.57 10.12
CA TYR A 259 6.44 -4.52 11.22
C TYR A 259 7.45 -4.02 12.28
N TRP A 260 8.64 -3.60 11.87
CA TRP A 260 9.69 -3.15 12.80
C TRP A 260 9.37 -1.82 13.49
N ILE A 261 8.73 -0.88 12.80
CA ILE A 261 8.23 0.36 13.38
C ILE A 261 7.17 0.04 14.45
N SER A 262 6.17 -0.80 14.11
CA SER A 262 5.14 -1.22 15.07
C SER A 262 5.73 -1.86 16.34
N ARG A 263 6.82 -2.62 16.20
CA ARG A 263 7.52 -3.27 17.30
C ARG A 263 8.23 -2.30 18.24
N SER A 264 8.57 -1.12 17.74
CA SER A 264 9.18 -0.01 18.50
C SER A 264 8.10 0.82 19.18
N ASN A 265 6.98 1.05 18.51
CA ASN A 265 5.79 1.72 19.04
C ASN A 265 5.24 1.07 20.33
N THR A 266 5.31 -0.26 20.46
CA THR A 266 4.85 -0.97 21.66
C THR A 266 5.74 -0.72 22.89
N PHE A 267 7.02 -0.39 22.70
CA PHE A 267 7.94 -0.07 23.79
C PHE A 267 7.78 1.38 24.31
N ALA A 268 7.21 2.28 23.49
CA ALA A 268 6.93 3.66 23.85
C ALA A 268 5.57 3.86 24.55
N GLN A 269 4.70 2.84 24.60
CA GLN A 269 3.44 2.89 25.35
C GLN A 269 3.70 2.91 26.86
N LYS A 270 3.94 4.11 27.41
CA LYS A 270 3.59 4.40 28.81
C LYS A 270 2.08 4.19 28.94
N VAL A 271 1.69 3.14 29.64
CA VAL A 271 0.28 2.91 30.01
C VAL A 271 -0.13 4.01 30.98
N SER A 272 -0.78 5.05 30.48
CA SER A 272 -1.56 5.97 31.32
C SER A 272 -2.92 5.31 31.58
N HIS A 273 -3.08 4.68 32.74
CA HIS A 273 -4.40 4.34 33.25
C HIS A 273 -5.06 5.58 33.86
N CYS A 274 -6.30 5.84 33.45
CA CYS A 274 -7.22 6.69 34.20
C CYS A 274 -8.05 5.78 35.11
N ASP A 275 -8.22 6.16 36.37
CA ASP A 275 -9.13 5.49 37.29
C ASP A 275 -10.60 5.80 36.94
N ILE A 276 -11.55 5.16 37.64
CA ILE A 276 -13.02 5.34 37.45
C ILE A 276 -13.46 6.81 37.67
N PHE A 277 -12.57 7.66 38.19
CA PHE A 277 -12.79 9.08 38.44
C PHE A 277 -12.02 10.00 37.46
N GLY A 278 -11.41 9.46 36.40
CA GLY A 278 -10.77 10.25 35.35
C GLY A 278 -9.45 10.93 35.75
N ARG A 279 -8.81 10.51 36.84
CA ARG A 279 -7.50 11.03 37.25
C ARG A 279 -6.38 10.25 36.58
N LYS A 280 -5.43 10.97 35.98
CA LYS A 280 -4.17 10.40 35.47
C LYS A 280 -3.36 9.86 36.65
N MET A 281 -3.24 8.54 36.75
CA MET A 281 -2.30 7.91 37.68
C MET A 281 -0.89 7.93 37.07
N PRO A 282 0.19 8.15 37.85
CA PRO A 282 1.54 7.92 37.38
C PRO A 282 1.71 6.42 37.05
N GLY A 283 1.89 6.10 35.77
CA GLY A 283 1.99 4.71 35.30
C GLY A 283 3.25 4.01 35.82
N ALA A 284 3.08 2.78 36.33
CA ALA A 284 4.18 1.89 36.63
C ALA A 284 4.80 1.36 35.34
N VAL A 285 6.13 1.39 35.25
CA VAL A 285 6.88 0.77 34.15
C VAL A 285 6.88 -0.74 34.40
N ILE A 286 6.01 -1.48 33.69
CA ILE A 286 6.14 -2.94 33.63
C ILE A 286 7.27 -3.23 32.65
N MET A 287 8.50 -3.30 33.16
CA MET A 287 9.62 -3.90 32.45
C MET A 287 9.29 -5.39 32.26
N GLY A 288 8.87 -5.78 31.05
CA GLY A 288 8.98 -7.17 30.64
C GLY A 288 10.45 -7.62 30.74
N PRO A 289 10.73 -8.92 30.95
CA PRO A 289 12.10 -9.38 31.16
C PRO A 289 13.00 -8.99 29.97
N PRO A 290 14.25 -8.56 30.22
CA PRO A 290 15.17 -8.20 29.15
C PRO A 290 15.71 -9.49 28.55
N CYS A 291 15.05 -10.03 27.53
CA CYS A 291 15.65 -11.05 26.69
C CYS A 291 15.85 -10.49 25.27
N PHE A 292 17.08 -10.68 24.79
CA PHE A 292 17.61 -10.49 23.43
C PHE A 292 18.30 -9.15 23.13
N SER A 293 19.52 -9.04 23.66
CA SER A 293 20.59 -8.09 23.33
C SER A 293 21.41 -8.52 22.10
N ALA A 294 22.07 -7.56 21.44
CA ALA A 294 22.98 -7.67 20.28
C ALA A 294 22.34 -7.85 18.89
N ALA A 295 21.64 -8.96 18.59
CA ALA A 295 21.17 -9.24 17.22
C ALA A 295 20.14 -8.22 16.65
N ARG A 296 19.45 -7.50 17.54
CA ARG A 296 18.45 -6.46 17.19
C ARG A 296 19.10 -5.17 16.69
N ILE A 297 20.27 -4.83 17.23
CA ILE A 297 21.06 -3.69 16.75
C ILE A 297 21.57 -4.00 15.35
N ASP A 298 22.03 -5.23 15.10
CA ASP A 298 22.58 -5.61 13.79
C ASP A 298 21.55 -5.59 12.66
N ILE A 299 20.31 -6.06 12.88
CA ILE A 299 19.27 -6.08 11.84
C ILE A 299 18.69 -4.68 11.59
N CYS A 300 18.37 -3.92 12.63
CA CYS A 300 17.91 -2.54 12.45
C CYS A 300 19.00 -1.69 11.80
N THR A 301 20.26 -1.85 12.20
CA THR A 301 21.43 -1.21 11.58
C THR A 301 21.65 -1.71 10.16
N ALA A 302 21.40 -2.99 9.83
CA ALA A 302 21.51 -3.49 8.46
C ALA A 302 20.40 -2.95 7.54
N ILE A 303 19.15 -2.91 8.01
CA ILE A 303 18.01 -2.31 7.29
C ILE A 303 18.28 -0.81 7.10
N ALA A 304 18.70 -0.13 8.17
CA ALA A 304 19.08 1.27 8.17
C ALA A 304 20.28 1.57 7.26
N ASN A 305 21.32 0.74 7.27
CA ASN A 305 22.47 0.88 6.39
C ASN A 305 22.11 0.59 4.93
N LYS A 306 21.16 -0.32 4.68
CA LYS A 306 20.61 -0.56 3.34
C LYS A 306 19.76 0.63 2.87
N MET A 307 19.03 1.28 3.78
CA MET A 307 18.32 2.53 3.51
C MET A 307 19.29 3.69 3.22
N GLN A 308 20.30 3.89 4.07
CA GLN A 308 21.31 4.95 3.93
C GLN A 308 22.13 4.81 2.64
N ARG A 309 22.66 3.61 2.36
CA ARG A 309 23.39 3.34 1.09
C ARG A 309 22.55 3.57 -0.14
N ALA A 310 21.22 3.42 -0.04
CA ALA A 310 20.32 3.63 -1.15
C ALA A 310 19.80 5.08 -1.27
N VAL A 311 20.09 5.93 -0.27
CA VAL A 311 19.95 7.40 -0.31
C VAL A 311 21.23 8.05 -0.83
N ASP A 312 22.41 7.48 -0.52
CA ASP A 312 23.71 8.01 -0.95
C ASP A 312 24.04 7.76 -2.44
N ILE A 313 23.32 6.85 -3.13
CA ILE A 313 23.46 6.62 -4.58
C ILE A 313 22.45 7.53 -5.30
N GLY A 314 22.80 8.81 -5.47
CA GLY A 314 22.20 9.68 -6.48
C GLY A 314 22.60 9.22 -7.90
N PRO A 315 21.94 9.73 -8.97
CA PRO A 315 22.30 9.35 -10.34
C PRO A 315 23.78 9.70 -10.60
N PRO A 316 24.51 8.90 -11.41
CA PRO A 316 25.88 9.23 -11.75
C PRO A 316 25.88 10.61 -12.40
N CYS A 317 26.63 11.53 -11.80
CA CYS A 317 26.93 12.81 -12.42
C CYS A 317 27.62 12.53 -13.75
N MET A 318 26.90 12.70 -14.86
CA MET A 318 27.50 12.87 -16.18
C MET A 318 28.19 14.23 -16.15
N LEU A 319 29.49 14.24 -15.86
CA LEU A 319 30.33 15.39 -16.10
C LEU A 319 30.78 15.35 -17.56
N ASP A 320 30.08 16.12 -18.39
CA ASP A 320 30.60 16.60 -19.66
C ASP A 320 31.72 17.64 -19.40
N GLY A 321 32.75 17.59 -20.25
CA GLY A 321 33.54 18.77 -20.61
C GLY A 321 34.84 19.00 -19.85
N CYS A 322 35.94 18.43 -20.34
CA CYS A 322 37.27 19.03 -20.22
C CYS A 322 37.99 18.92 -21.57
N ASP A 323 37.91 20.01 -22.33
CA ASP A 323 38.76 20.29 -23.49
C ASP A 323 40.16 20.73 -23.02
N SER A 324 41.22 20.06 -23.51
CA SER A 324 42.40 20.67 -24.16
C SER A 324 43.58 19.67 -24.30
N PRO A 325 44.51 19.87 -25.27
CA PRO A 325 45.18 18.76 -25.94
C PRO A 325 46.68 18.54 -25.61
N THR A 326 47.13 17.29 -25.82
CA THR A 326 48.49 16.79 -26.16
C THR A 326 49.65 16.84 -25.13
N PRO A 327 50.74 16.01 -25.28
CA PRO A 327 50.92 14.80 -26.09
C PRO A 327 51.57 13.59 -25.36
N CYS A 328 51.29 12.43 -25.95
CA CYS A 328 52.06 11.18 -26.03
C CYS A 328 53.49 11.15 -25.41
N LYS A 329 53.72 10.23 -24.47
CA LYS A 329 55.01 9.52 -24.33
C LYS A 329 54.79 8.03 -24.11
N ARG A 330 55.40 7.26 -25.01
CA ARG A 330 55.66 5.81 -24.93
C ARG A 330 56.34 5.47 -23.61
N ASN A 331 55.99 4.31 -23.05
CA ASN A 331 56.99 3.28 -22.82
C ASN A 331 56.33 1.89 -22.79
N SER A 332 56.90 1.04 -23.64
CA SER A 332 56.74 -0.39 -23.80
C SER A 332 57.06 -1.17 -22.52
N LEU A 333 56.42 -2.33 -22.34
CA LEU A 333 57.09 -3.64 -22.19
C LEU A 333 56.06 -4.80 -22.12
N THR A 334 56.10 -5.67 -23.14
CA THR A 334 55.97 -7.15 -23.14
C THR A 334 54.76 -7.78 -22.42
N ALA A 335 53.74 -8.30 -23.11
CA ALA A 335 53.69 -9.54 -23.91
C ALA A 335 53.93 -10.84 -23.13
N ALA A 336 52.85 -11.57 -22.84
CA ALA A 336 52.80 -13.04 -22.91
C ALA A 336 51.34 -13.52 -22.90
N ASN A 337 50.91 -14.07 -24.04
CA ASN A 337 49.77 -14.97 -24.18
C ASN A 337 50.25 -16.11 -25.08
N PRO A 338 49.86 -17.36 -24.81
CA PRO A 338 49.25 -18.16 -25.88
C PRO A 338 48.03 -18.95 -25.34
N ALA A 339 46.85 -18.80 -25.92
CA ALA A 339 46.32 -19.53 -27.08
C ALA A 339 46.08 -21.04 -26.84
N HIS A 340 44.80 -21.45 -26.77
CA HIS A 340 44.17 -22.47 -27.65
C HIS A 340 42.73 -22.84 -27.21
N ALA A 341 41.77 -22.73 -28.15
CA ALA A 341 40.47 -23.45 -28.19
C ALA A 341 40.66 -24.81 -28.93
N PRO A 342 39.67 -25.74 -29.13
CA PRO A 342 38.19 -25.61 -29.07
C PRO A 342 37.32 -26.84 -28.61
N SER A 343 35.99 -26.59 -28.51
CA SER A 343 34.79 -27.45 -28.75
C SER A 343 34.56 -28.86 -28.13
N ALA A 344 33.38 -29.05 -27.50
CA ALA A 344 32.44 -30.21 -27.63
C ALA A 344 31.25 -30.06 -26.63
N SER A 345 30.01 -29.80 -27.05
CA SER A 345 28.87 -30.75 -27.23
C SER A 345 28.57 -31.76 -26.10
N ALA A 346 27.47 -31.57 -25.35
CA ALA A 346 26.56 -32.60 -24.79
C ALA A 346 25.43 -31.90 -23.98
N ARG A 347 24.22 -31.75 -24.52
CA ARG A 347 23.01 -32.59 -24.28
C ARG A 347 22.59 -32.77 -22.80
N ASN A 348 21.40 -32.22 -22.52
CA ASN A 348 20.49 -32.45 -21.38
C ASN A 348 20.36 -33.92 -20.93
N PRO A 349 19.77 -34.13 -19.73
CA PRO A 349 18.44 -34.73 -19.77
C PRO A 349 17.39 -33.99 -18.95
N ILE A 350 16.21 -33.96 -19.57
CA ILE A 350 14.91 -33.56 -19.09
C ILE A 350 14.39 -34.65 -18.14
N ILE A 351 13.88 -34.27 -16.97
CA ILE A 351 13.10 -35.18 -16.11
C ILE A 351 11.63 -35.07 -16.52
N ARG A 352 11.12 -36.14 -17.15
CA ARG A 352 9.69 -36.39 -17.40
C ARG A 352 9.14 -37.27 -16.28
N VAL A 353 8.02 -36.85 -15.69
CA VAL A 353 7.05 -37.68 -14.95
C VAL A 353 5.70 -37.05 -15.28
N GLY A 354 4.63 -37.68 -15.73
CA GLY A 354 4.28 -39.04 -16.10
C GLY A 354 2.76 -38.96 -16.32
N GLU A 355 2.31 -39.10 -17.57
CA GLU A 355 0.88 -39.08 -17.93
C GLU A 355 0.23 -40.41 -17.57
N HIS A 356 -0.91 -40.38 -16.87
CA HIS A 356 -1.85 -41.50 -16.85
C HIS A 356 -3.19 -41.06 -17.44
N CYS A 357 -3.47 -41.63 -18.61
CA CYS A 357 -4.73 -41.60 -19.32
C CYS A 357 -5.58 -42.82 -18.87
N CYS A 358 -6.84 -42.61 -18.51
CA CYS A 358 -7.87 -43.65 -18.55
C CYS A 358 -9.19 -43.04 -19.04
N ARG A 359 -9.77 -43.69 -20.06
CA ARG A 359 -10.97 -43.30 -20.79
C ARG A 359 -12.25 -43.80 -20.13
N SER A 360 -13.33 -43.06 -20.40
CA SER A 360 -14.71 -43.48 -20.71
C SER A 360 -15.54 -44.31 -19.70
N ALA A 361 -16.67 -43.74 -19.28
CA ALA A 361 -18.01 -44.34 -19.47
C ALA A 361 -19.12 -43.31 -19.12
N SER A 362 -20.07 -43.09 -20.05
CA SER A 362 -21.39 -42.49 -19.78
C SER A 362 -22.37 -43.58 -19.34
N PRO A 363 -23.47 -43.23 -18.63
CA PRO A 363 -24.76 -43.32 -19.32
C PRO A 363 -25.85 -42.30 -18.90
N LYS A 364 -26.67 -41.95 -19.92
CA LYS A 364 -28.14 -41.76 -19.96
C LYS A 364 -28.87 -40.81 -18.97
N ARG A 365 -29.42 -39.77 -19.61
CA ARG A 365 -30.75 -39.12 -19.48
C ARG A 365 -31.67 -39.59 -18.33
N ALA A 366 -32.11 -38.61 -17.54
CA ALA A 366 -33.48 -38.53 -17.05
C ALA A 366 -33.94 -37.06 -17.05
N ASN A 367 -35.23 -36.89 -17.31
CA ASN A 367 -35.94 -35.70 -17.74
C ASN A 367 -36.75 -35.18 -16.54
N SER A 368 -36.64 -33.90 -16.16
CA SER A 368 -37.65 -33.24 -15.33
C SER A 368 -37.62 -31.71 -15.46
N GLN A 369 -38.61 -31.23 -16.21
CA GLN A 369 -39.48 -30.07 -15.93
C GLN A 369 -38.85 -28.79 -15.33
N ARG A 370 -38.82 -27.75 -16.17
CA ARG A 370 -38.75 -26.33 -15.78
C ARG A 370 -40.07 -25.88 -15.14
N PRO A 371 -40.00 -24.85 -14.28
CA PRO A 371 -40.94 -23.74 -14.38
C PRO A 371 -40.21 -22.46 -14.79
N THR A 372 -40.84 -21.75 -15.70
CA THR A 372 -40.57 -20.37 -16.13
C THR A 372 -40.83 -19.37 -14.99
N TYR A 373 -39.90 -18.45 -14.75
CA TYR A 373 -40.19 -17.17 -14.09
C TYR A 373 -39.56 -16.02 -14.89
N ALA A 374 -40.37 -14.99 -15.09
CA ALA A 374 -40.10 -13.76 -15.83
C ALA A 374 -39.11 -12.83 -15.07
N PRO A 375 -38.52 -11.81 -15.71
CA PRO A 375 -37.46 -11.02 -15.12
C PRO A 375 -38.03 -9.94 -14.18
N GLU A 376 -37.72 -10.01 -12.89
CA GLU A 376 -38.01 -8.93 -11.95
C GLU A 376 -36.85 -7.93 -11.90
N GLN A 377 -37.14 -6.75 -12.47
CA GLN A 377 -36.85 -5.39 -11.99
C GLN A 377 -35.62 -5.16 -11.09
N GLY A 378 -34.73 -4.28 -11.56
CA GLY A 378 -33.69 -3.67 -10.73
C GLY A 378 -34.29 -2.82 -9.63
N PHE A 379 -33.83 -3.02 -8.39
CA PHE A 379 -34.32 -2.31 -7.22
C PHE A 379 -33.40 -1.15 -6.83
N ARG A 380 -34.01 0.05 -6.76
CA ARG A 380 -33.48 1.26 -6.15
C ARG A 380 -33.35 1.07 -4.63
N LEU A 381 -32.26 1.58 -4.07
CA LEU A 381 -32.08 1.69 -2.62
C LEU A 381 -32.90 2.86 -2.04
N LEU A 382 -33.64 2.58 -0.97
CA LEU A 382 -33.88 3.50 0.14
C LEU A 382 -33.57 2.76 1.46
N PRO A 383 -33.23 3.49 2.54
CA PRO A 383 -32.14 3.11 3.42
C PRO A 383 -32.61 2.39 4.68
N SER A 384 -31.88 1.35 5.08
CA SER A 384 -31.91 0.88 6.47
C SER A 384 -30.56 0.29 6.85
N GLY A 385 -29.90 0.98 7.78
CA GLY A 385 -29.12 0.41 8.89
C GLY A 385 -27.92 -0.46 8.55
N GLY A 386 -26.73 0.14 8.68
CA GLY A 386 -25.45 -0.57 8.88
C GLY A 386 -24.50 -0.41 7.70
N TRP A 387 -23.64 0.62 7.73
CA TRP A 387 -22.41 0.70 6.94
C TRP A 387 -21.30 1.41 7.72
#